data_AF-A0A6B0WEG2-F1
#
_entry.id   AF-A0A6B0WEG2-F1
#
_cell.length_a   1.000
_cell.length_b   1.000
_cell.length_c   1.000
_cell.angle_alpha   90.00
_cell.angle_beta   90.00
_cell.angle_gamma   90.00
#
_symmetry.space_group_name_H-M   'P 1'
#
loop_
_entity.id
_entity.type
_entity.pdbx_description
1 polymer ?
#
loop_
_entity_poly.entity_id
_entity_poly.type
_entity_poly.pdbx_seq_one_letter_code
_entity_poly.pdbx_strand_id
1 'polypeptide(L)' 'RVHAGNLIKELAPIVGGRGGGRPDFAQAGGRQIDRIDSIVPESRTAVGRMLVGS' A
#
# COMPACT_ATOMS: atom_id res chain seq x y z
N ARG A 1 -6.03 7.56 -12.38
CA ARG A 1 -5.94 8.05 -10.98
C ARG A 1 -5.86 6.83 -10.06
N VAL A 2 -4.86 6.73 -9.19
CA VAL A 2 -4.72 5.57 -8.27
C VAL A 2 -5.69 5.69 -7.09
N HIS A 3 -6.43 4.62 -6.79
CA HIS A 3 -7.32 4.57 -5.64
C HIS A 3 -6.53 4.22 -4.36
N ALA A 4 -6.43 5.14 -3.41
CA ALA A 4 -5.62 4.99 -2.20
C ALA A 4 -5.97 3.74 -1.39
N GLY A 5 -7.27 3.44 -1.23
CA GLY A 5 -7.72 2.21 -0.57
C GLY A 5 -7.25 0.90 -1.24
N ASN A 6 -7.04 0.88 -2.56
CA ASN A 6 -6.55 -0.32 -3.26
C ASN A 6 -5.05 -0.47 -3.07
N LEU A 7 -4.31 0.64 -3.16
CA LEU A 7 -2.87 0.67 -2.88
C LEU A 7 -2.57 0.14 -1.48
N ILE A 8 -3.27 0.64 -0.46
CA ILE A 8 -3.02 0.23 0.92
C ILE A 8 -3.43 -1.22 1.19
N LYS A 9 -4.49 -1.74 0.56
CA LYS A 9 -4.86 -3.15 0.67
C LYS A 9 -3.78 -4.08 0.10
N GLU A 10 -3.07 -3.65 -0.92
CA GLU A 10 -1.95 -4.40 -1.50
C GLU A 10 -0.70 -4.36 -0.61
N LEU A 11 -0.39 -3.20 -0.02
CA LEU A 11 0.84 -3.02 0.78
C LEU A 11 0.72 -3.52 2.22
N ALA A 12 -0.45 -3.43 2.85
CA ALA A 12 -0.62 -3.78 4.26
C ALA A 12 -0.17 -5.22 4.63
N PRO A 13 -0.40 -6.26 3.79
CA PRO A 13 0.10 -7.60 4.05
C PRO A 13 1.63 -7.72 4.17
N ILE A 14 2.41 -6.82 3.55
CA ILE A 14 3.88 -6.83 3.60
C ILE A 14 4.36 -6.73 5.05
N VAL A 15 3.73 -5.87 5.85
CA VAL A 15 4.00 -5.68 7.29
C VAL A 15 3.11 -6.57 8.18
N GLY A 16 2.49 -7.62 7.63
CA GLY A 16 1.56 -8.49 8.37
C GLY A 16 0.32 -7.75 8.88
N GLY A 17 -0.14 -6.79 8.09
CA GLY A 17 -1.16 -5.82 8.45
C GLY A 17 -2.44 -5.89 7.63
N ARG A 18 -3.36 -4.98 7.95
CA ARG A 18 -4.57 -4.69 7.17
C ARG A 18 -4.76 -3.17 7.11
N GLY A 19 -5.55 -2.72 6.15
CA GLY A 19 -5.86 -1.31 6.00
C GLY A 19 -7.05 -1.06 5.10
N GLY A 20 -7.40 0.22 4.99
CA GLY A 20 -8.54 0.66 4.21
C GLY A 20 -8.65 2.17 4.19
N GLY A 21 -9.66 2.65 3.46
CA GLY A 21 -9.93 4.07 3.33
C GLY A 21 -10.69 4.38 2.05
N ARG A 22 -10.82 5.68 1.80
CA ARG A 22 -11.48 6.27 0.64
C ARG A 22 -10.56 6.26 -0.60
N PRO A 23 -11.08 6.58 -1.79
CA PRO A 23 -10.27 6.67 -3.01
C PRO A 23 -9.10 7.65 -2.94
N ASP A 24 -9.23 8.70 -2.13
CA ASP A 24 -8.27 9.80 -1.97
C ASP A 24 -7.39 9.67 -0.72
N PHE A 25 -7.81 8.88 0.27
CA PHE A 25 -7.09 8.72 1.53
C PHE A 25 -7.27 7.32 2.10
N ALA A 26 -6.18 6.67 2.51
CA ALA A 26 -6.22 5.37 3.16
C ALA A 26 -5.06 5.20 4.15
N GLN A 27 -5.23 4.29 5.11
CA GLN A 27 -4.24 3.98 6.14
C GLN A 27 -4.20 2.48 6.42
N ALA A 28 -3.01 1.98 6.78
CA ALA A 28 -2.77 0.61 7.25
C ALA A 28 -1.83 0.60 8.46
N GLY A 29 -1.84 -0.52 9.16
CA GLY A 29 -0.85 -0.88 10.17
C GLY A 29 -0.61 -2.39 10.17
N GLY A 30 0.51 -2.82 10.73
CA GLY A 30 0.92 -4.22 10.78
C GLY A 30 1.86 -4.52 11.94
N ARG A 31 2.08 -5.82 12.21
CA ARG A 31 2.86 -6.31 13.36
C ARG A 31 4.32 -6.62 13.03
N GLN A 32 4.68 -6.71 11.74
CA GLN A 32 6.04 -7.05 11.29
C GLN A 32 6.83 -5.75 11.10
N ILE A 33 7.28 -5.19 12.22
CA ILE A 33 7.99 -3.91 12.29
C ILE A 33 9.30 -3.98 11.49
N ASP A 34 9.94 -5.14 11.48
CA ASP A 34 11.14 -5.48 10.71
C ASP A 34 10.97 -5.31 9.20
N ARG A 35 9.73 -5.25 8.70
CA ARG A 35 9.43 -5.06 7.27
C ARG A 35 8.99 -3.65 6.91
N ILE A 36 9.02 -2.70 7.85
CA ILE A 36 8.57 -1.33 7.57
C ILE A 36 9.43 -0.65 6.49
N ASP A 37 10.73 -0.93 6.48
CA ASP A 37 11.68 -0.31 5.54
C ASP A 37 11.42 -0.72 4.08
N SER A 38 10.81 -1.89 3.85
CA SER A 38 10.43 -2.32 2.50
C SER A 38 9.19 -1.61 1.95
N ILE A 39 8.42 -0.88 2.78
CA ILE A 39 7.16 -0.26 2.33
C ILE A 39 7.38 0.85 1.31
N VAL A 40 8.35 1.75 1.53
CA VAL A 40 8.60 2.87 0.60
C VAL A 40 8.98 2.39 -0.81
N PRO A 41 9.94 1.46 -1.00
CA PRO A 41 10.26 0.97 -2.34
C PRO A 41 9.09 0.21 -2.98
N GLU A 42 8.39 -0.65 -2.24
CA GLU A 42 7.24 -1.40 -2.77
C GLU A 42 6.08 -0.48 -3.15
N SER A 43 5.86 0.60 -2.40
CA SER A 43 4.86 1.62 -2.72
C SER A 43 5.10 2.26 -4.09
N ARG A 44 6.36 2.53 -4.44
CA ARG A 44 6.72 3.12 -5.75
C ARG A 44 6.42 2.15 -6.88
N THR A 45 6.79 0.88 -6.70
CA THR A 45 6.51 -0.20 -7.66
C THR A 45 5.02 -0.39 -7.88
N ALA A 46 4.25 -0.50 -6.79
CA ALA A 46 2.80 -0.68 -6.84
C ALA A 46 2.10 0.49 -7.53
N VAL A 47 2.45 1.74 -7.18
CA VAL A 47 1.90 2.95 -7.83
C VAL A 47 2.25 2.96 -9.33
N GLY A 48 3.50 2.66 -9.70
CA GLY A 48 3.90 2.57 -11.11
C GLY A 48 3.06 1.56 -11.89
N ARG A 49 2.87 0.35 -11.35
CA ARG A 49 2.04 -0.68 -11.97
C ARG A 49 0.58 -0.24 -12.12
N MET A 50 0.02 0.41 -11.09
CA MET A 50 -1.35 0.91 -11.12
C MET A 50 -1.55 2.05 -12.13
N LEU A 51 -0.53 2.88 -12.36
CA LEU A 51 -0.60 3.96 -13.35
C LEU A 51 -0.50 3.46 -14.79
N VAL A 52 0.31 2.43 -15.06
CA VAL A 52 0.51 1.89 -16.41
C VAL A 52 -0.66 0.97 -16.83
N GLY A 53 -1.30 0.31 -15.88
CA GLY A 53 -2.48 -0.53 -16.13
C GLY A 53 -3.83 0.21 -16.09
N SER A 54 -3.83 1.55 -15.98
CA SER A 54 -5.04 2.41 -15.94
C SER A 54 -5.32 3.09 -17.27
#